data_AF-A0A1F9IZJ6-F1
#
_entry.id   AF-A0A1F9IZJ6-F1
#
_cell.length_a   1.000
_cell.length_b   1.000
_cell.length_c   1.000
_cell.angle_alpha   90.00
_cell.angle_beta   90.00
_cell.angle_gamma   90.00
#
_symmetry.space_group_name_H-M   'P 1'
#
loop_
_entity.id
_entity.type
_entity.pdbx_description
1 polymer ?
#
loop_
_entity_poly.entity_id
_entity_poly.type
_entity_poly.pdbx_seq_one_letter_code
_entity_poly.pdbx_strand_id
1 'polypeptide(L)'
;MELEIVQKGHRLYSQAIAPVFASQNFDQSVTGVSGETILFSTVIPANTLGPNGVLRLSILCRTDGVLSNSKSWRVRFGSTLFASVGVTTINLLNTITRIANRNSTSAQVSNKYLHVMQGVAGTLESNMTGAVDTTVDQYLTITGQTTVEPTKSATITRSGSTATAAVTAHGYVSGDSVLMAGANEAEYNGTFVIFNVTANTFDYTVTGSPATPATGTITSARWTKMTLESVLVEVVK
;
A
#
# COMPACT_ATOMS: atom_id res chain seq x y z
N MET A 1 13.21 35.31 24.04
CA MET A 1 14.11 36.18 23.26
C MET A 1 13.85 35.83 21.81
N GLU A 2 12.88 36.53 21.23
CA GLU A 2 12.41 36.30 19.87
C GLU A 2 13.34 37.07 18.93
N LEU A 3 13.93 36.38 17.95
CA LEU A 3 14.93 36.96 17.05
C LEU A 3 14.18 37.66 15.90
N GLU A 4 14.08 38.99 15.94
CA GLU A 4 13.46 39.79 14.90
C GLU A 4 14.47 40.06 13.77
N ILE A 5 14.32 39.41 12.61
CA ILE A 5 15.09 39.73 11.40
C ILE A 5 14.29 40.74 10.57
N VAL A 6 14.72 42.00 10.62
CA VAL A 6 14.15 43.08 9.81
C VAL A 6 14.75 43.04 8.39
N GLN A 7 13.96 42.62 7.39
CA GLN A 7 14.22 42.91 5.98
C GLN A 7 13.09 43.73 5.38
N LYS A 8 13.46 44.88 4.79
CA LYS A 8 12.58 45.83 4.12
C LYS A 8 11.72 45.15 3.03
N GLY A 9 10.41 45.32 3.11
CA GLY A 9 9.55 45.45 1.93
C GLY A 9 8.89 44.21 1.34
N HIS A 10 9.03 43.01 1.92
CA HIS A 10 8.23 41.85 1.52
C HIS A 10 7.38 41.36 2.69
N ARG A 11 6.05 41.35 2.53
CA ARG A 11 5.14 40.65 3.44
C ARG A 11 5.40 39.15 3.24
N LEU A 12 6.34 38.60 4.01
CA LEU A 12 6.43 37.17 4.18
C LEU A 12 5.17 36.78 4.94
N TYR A 13 4.19 36.23 4.24
CA TYR A 13 3.16 35.44 4.89
C TYR A 13 3.91 34.37 5.67
N SER A 14 3.99 34.49 7.00
CA SER A 14 4.30 33.34 7.82
C SER A 14 3.19 32.34 7.51
N GLN A 15 3.48 31.38 6.63
CA GLN A 15 2.57 30.29 6.38
C GLN A 15 2.47 29.59 7.73
N ALA A 16 1.38 29.82 8.46
CA ALA A 16 1.13 29.15 9.71
C ALA A 16 1.29 27.67 9.41
N ILE A 17 2.30 27.04 10.00
CA ILE A 17 2.57 25.62 9.79
C ILE A 17 1.27 24.92 10.18
N ALA A 18 0.62 24.28 9.20
CA ALA A 18 -0.60 23.55 9.44
C ALA A 18 -0.34 22.58 10.60
N PRO A 19 -1.17 22.51 11.65
CA PRO A 19 -0.93 21.58 12.74
C PRO A 19 -0.86 20.17 12.17
N VAL A 20 0.31 19.54 12.34
CA VAL A 20 0.61 18.18 11.90
C VAL A 20 0.16 17.24 13.02
N PHE A 21 -0.83 16.41 12.74
CA PHE A 21 -1.37 15.45 13.71
C PHE A 21 -0.63 14.11 13.67
N ALA A 22 -0.06 13.79 12.52
CA ALA A 22 0.85 12.67 12.38
C ALA A 22 1.77 12.92 11.18
N SER A 23 3.06 12.69 11.39
CA SER A 23 4.02 12.48 10.33
C SER A 23 4.78 11.23 10.72
N GLN A 24 4.62 10.17 9.93
CA GLN A 24 5.18 8.88 10.25
C GLN A 24 5.69 8.22 8.97
N ASN A 25 6.93 7.73 9.05
CA ASN A 25 7.48 6.80 8.07
C ASN A 25 7.20 5.39 8.59
N PHE A 26 6.69 4.54 7.72
CA PHE A 26 6.27 3.18 8.02
C PHE A 26 6.94 2.22 7.03
N ASP A 27 7.04 0.96 7.44
CA ASP A 27 7.16 -0.19 6.53
C ASP A 27 6.01 -1.17 6.80
N GLN A 28 4.81 -0.63 7.04
CA GLN A 28 3.63 -1.45 7.30
C GLN A 28 3.11 -2.00 5.99
N SER A 29 2.95 -3.32 5.92
CA SER A 29 2.59 -3.98 4.68
C SER A 29 1.46 -4.97 4.82
N VAL A 30 0.64 -5.05 3.79
CA VAL A 30 -0.33 -6.12 3.57
C VAL A 30 0.23 -7.06 2.51
N THR A 31 0.15 -8.37 2.75
CA THR A 31 0.68 -9.40 1.84
C THR A 31 -0.31 -10.54 1.66
N GLY A 32 -0.79 -10.75 0.43
CA GLY A 32 -1.70 -11.85 0.11
C GLY A 32 -2.99 -11.87 0.94
N VAL A 33 -3.62 -10.71 1.17
CA VAL A 33 -4.85 -10.61 1.99
C VAL A 33 -5.97 -9.96 1.19
N SER A 34 -7.08 -10.69 0.98
CA SER A 34 -8.28 -10.22 0.29
C SER A 34 -9.21 -9.40 1.19
N GLY A 35 -8.98 -9.39 2.51
CA GLY A 35 -9.61 -8.48 3.45
C GLY A 35 -8.81 -7.19 3.65
N GLU A 36 -9.45 -6.18 4.24
CA GLU A 36 -8.77 -4.95 4.62
C GLU A 36 -7.95 -5.12 5.90
N THR A 37 -6.70 -4.67 5.88
CA THR A 37 -5.80 -4.63 7.04
C THR A 37 -5.48 -3.17 7.38
N ILE A 38 -5.56 -2.79 8.65
CA ILE A 38 -5.17 -1.43 9.08
C ILE A 38 -3.65 -1.27 8.95
N LEU A 39 -3.22 -0.30 8.15
CA LEU A 39 -1.81 0.06 7.96
C LEU A 39 -1.43 1.31 8.76
N PHE A 40 -2.40 2.19 9.02
CA PHE A 40 -2.23 3.38 9.84
C PHE A 40 -3.55 3.75 10.52
N SER A 41 -3.46 4.26 11.75
CA SER A 41 -4.57 4.86 12.46
C SER A 41 -4.08 5.98 13.36
N THR A 42 -4.81 7.09 13.38
CA THR A 42 -4.58 8.18 14.34
C THR A 42 -5.92 8.78 14.76
N VAL A 43 -5.95 9.40 15.94
CA VAL A 43 -7.12 10.15 16.40
C VAL A 43 -7.02 11.58 15.90
N ILE A 44 -8.09 12.08 15.29
CA ILE A 44 -8.31 13.51 15.06
C ILE A 44 -9.18 14.01 16.23
N PRO A 45 -8.65 14.89 17.09
CA PRO A 45 -9.38 15.32 18.27
C PRO A 45 -10.67 16.08 17.92
N ALA A 46 -11.65 15.98 18.80
CA ALA A 46 -12.90 16.72 18.79
C ALA A 46 -12.70 18.20 18.44
N ASN A 47 -13.59 18.72 17.59
CA ASN A 47 -13.68 20.13 17.20
C ASN A 47 -12.45 20.71 16.45
N THR A 48 -11.42 19.91 16.19
CA THR A 48 -10.19 20.35 15.52
C THR A 48 -10.46 20.97 14.14
N LEU A 49 -11.39 20.38 13.39
CA LEU A 49 -11.74 20.83 12.04
C LEU A 49 -12.69 22.02 12.05
N GLY A 50 -13.59 22.12 13.03
CA GLY A 50 -14.72 23.06 12.97
C GLY A 50 -15.57 22.88 11.68
N PRO A 51 -16.53 23.78 11.40
CA PRO A 51 -17.46 23.58 10.27
C PRO A 51 -16.85 23.63 8.86
N ASN A 52 -15.64 24.18 8.71
CA ASN A 52 -15.00 24.45 7.42
C ASN A 52 -13.60 23.85 7.27
N GLY A 53 -13.06 23.20 8.31
CA GLY A 53 -11.71 22.66 8.27
C GLY A 53 -11.56 21.49 7.30
N VAL A 54 -10.31 21.29 6.89
CA VAL A 54 -9.95 20.25 5.93
C VAL A 54 -8.84 19.38 6.51
N LEU A 55 -9.04 18.07 6.52
CA LEU A 55 -7.94 17.12 6.66
C LEU A 55 -7.26 16.97 5.31
N ARG A 56 -5.95 17.18 5.27
CA ARG A 56 -5.10 16.83 4.13
C ARG A 56 -4.21 15.67 4.53
N LEU A 57 -4.28 14.60 3.75
CA LEU A 57 -3.40 13.45 3.86
C LEU A 57 -2.49 13.44 2.64
N SER A 58 -1.18 13.27 2.85
CA SER A 58 -0.23 12.89 1.80
C SER A 58 0.27 11.48 2.10
N ILE A 59 0.05 10.56 1.16
CA ILE A 59 0.23 9.12 1.36
C ILE A 59 1.17 8.59 0.28
N LEU A 60 2.29 7.99 0.68
CA LEU A 60 3.17 7.27 -0.21
C LEU A 60 3.00 5.76 0.00
N CYS A 61 2.64 5.05 -1.07
CA CYS A 61 2.51 3.60 -1.07
C CYS A 61 3.46 2.98 -2.10
N ARG A 62 4.16 1.91 -1.71
CA ARG A 62 4.91 1.04 -2.62
C ARG A 62 4.14 -0.25 -2.87
N THR A 63 4.24 -0.78 -4.08
CA THR A 63 3.81 -2.15 -4.39
C THR A 63 4.99 -3.00 -4.84
N ASP A 64 4.80 -4.31 -4.88
CA ASP A 64 5.77 -5.27 -5.42
C ASP A 64 6.03 -5.13 -6.94
N GLY A 65 5.35 -4.23 -7.63
CA GLY A 65 5.50 -3.99 -9.06
C GLY A 65 5.00 -5.10 -9.97
N VAL A 66 4.21 -6.01 -9.42
CA VAL A 66 3.58 -7.09 -10.16
C VAL A 66 2.37 -6.55 -10.91
N LEU A 67 2.51 -6.39 -12.23
CA LEU A 67 1.68 -5.57 -13.12
C LEU A 67 0.25 -6.10 -13.42
N SER A 68 -0.28 -7.03 -12.62
CA SER A 68 -1.60 -7.64 -12.86
C SER A 68 -2.45 -7.81 -11.62
N ASN A 69 -1.90 -7.52 -10.45
CA ASN A 69 -2.55 -7.90 -9.20
C ASN A 69 -3.13 -6.66 -8.55
N SER A 70 -4.44 -6.68 -8.31
CA SER A 70 -5.14 -5.57 -7.69
C SER A 70 -4.61 -5.34 -6.28
N LYS A 71 -4.21 -4.10 -6.02
CA LYS A 71 -3.80 -3.62 -4.70
C LYS A 71 -4.59 -2.37 -4.43
N SER A 72 -5.12 -2.26 -3.24
CA SER A 72 -5.91 -1.09 -2.89
C SER A 72 -5.65 -0.63 -1.49
N TRP A 73 -5.70 0.68 -1.31
CA TRP A 73 -5.78 1.28 0.01
C TRP A 73 -7.00 2.18 0.08
N ARG A 74 -7.48 2.33 1.31
CA ARG A 74 -8.66 3.11 1.61
C ARG A 74 -8.39 4.02 2.78
N VAL A 75 -8.96 5.21 2.73
CA VAL A 75 -8.95 6.18 3.82
C VAL A 75 -10.36 6.27 4.39
N ARG A 76 -10.50 6.01 5.69
CA ARG A 76 -11.74 6.23 6.42
C ARG A 76 -11.55 7.26 7.51
N PHE A 77 -12.56 8.10 7.70
CA PHE A 77 -12.65 9.01 8.83
C PHE A 77 -13.90 8.65 9.63
N GLY A 78 -13.74 8.37 10.92
CA GLY A 78 -14.67 7.49 11.64
C GLY A 78 -14.77 6.13 10.92
N SER A 79 -15.98 5.65 10.69
CA SER A 79 -16.25 4.46 9.89
C SER A 79 -16.48 4.75 8.39
N THR A 80 -16.52 6.03 8.00
CA THR A 80 -16.96 6.45 6.66
C THR A 80 -15.79 6.48 5.67
N LEU A 81 -15.98 5.88 4.50
CA LEU A 81 -14.99 5.84 3.41
C LEU A 81 -14.91 7.19 2.70
N PHE A 82 -13.69 7.74 2.61
CA PHE A 82 -13.42 9.00 1.92
C PHE A 82 -12.31 8.93 0.88
N ALA A 83 -11.52 7.88 0.79
CA ALA A 83 -10.72 7.60 -0.40
C ALA A 83 -10.59 6.10 -0.62
N SER A 84 -10.59 5.68 -1.88
CA SER A 84 -10.23 4.33 -2.30
C SER A 84 -9.38 4.47 -3.56
N VAL A 85 -8.20 3.87 -3.54
CA VAL A 85 -7.29 3.87 -4.68
C VAL A 85 -6.95 2.43 -4.97
N GLY A 86 -7.21 1.99 -6.20
CA GLY A 86 -6.82 0.68 -6.70
C GLY A 86 -5.73 0.82 -7.75
N VAL A 87 -4.70 -0.02 -7.69
CA VAL A 87 -3.63 -0.08 -8.70
C VAL A 87 -3.34 -1.51 -9.09
N THR A 88 -2.91 -1.69 -10.34
CA THR A 88 -2.44 -2.98 -10.87
C THR A 88 -1.01 -2.94 -11.39
N THR A 89 -0.49 -1.78 -11.82
CA THR A 89 0.80 -1.68 -12.56
C THR A 89 1.83 -0.68 -12.01
N ILE A 90 1.73 -0.25 -10.75
CA ILE A 90 2.58 0.84 -10.22
C ILE A 90 3.38 0.41 -9.00
N ASN A 91 4.69 0.67 -9.04
CA ASN A 91 5.60 0.32 -7.96
C ASN A 91 5.60 1.36 -6.84
N LEU A 92 5.37 2.64 -7.13
CA LEU A 92 5.40 3.71 -6.14
C LEU A 92 4.37 4.79 -6.46
N LEU A 93 3.54 5.15 -5.49
CA LEU A 93 2.42 6.04 -5.69
C LEU A 93 2.26 7.04 -4.55
N ASN A 94 2.20 8.33 -4.90
CA ASN A 94 1.87 9.39 -3.96
C ASN A 94 0.44 9.87 -4.20
N THR A 95 -0.37 9.91 -3.14
CA THR A 95 -1.75 10.41 -3.20
C THR A 95 -1.95 11.51 -2.17
N ILE A 96 -2.58 12.60 -2.60
CA ILE A 96 -3.12 13.60 -1.69
C ILE A 96 -4.63 13.39 -1.57
N THR A 97 -5.12 13.12 -0.37
CA THR A 97 -6.56 13.09 -0.08
C THR A 97 -6.91 14.30 0.78
N ARG A 98 -7.90 15.07 0.36
CA ARG A 98 -8.50 16.12 1.18
C ARG A 98 -9.88 15.67 1.61
N ILE A 99 -10.21 15.83 2.90
CA ILE A 99 -11.55 15.59 3.46
C ILE A 99 -11.97 16.90 4.14
N ALA A 100 -12.94 17.59 3.56
CA ALA A 100 -13.37 18.92 3.98
C ALA A 100 -14.76 18.86 4.62
N ASN A 101 -14.92 19.53 5.75
CA ASN A 101 -16.24 19.84 6.31
C ASN A 101 -16.95 20.87 5.41
N ARG A 102 -18.25 20.68 5.17
CA ARG A 102 -19.06 21.47 4.23
C ARG A 102 -19.97 22.46 4.96
N ASN A 103 -19.38 23.45 5.62
CA ASN A 103 -20.09 24.37 6.52
C ASN A 103 -20.92 23.63 7.59
N SER A 104 -20.41 22.48 8.05
CA SER A 104 -21.05 21.61 9.02
C SER A 104 -20.02 20.66 9.62
N THR A 105 -20.11 20.43 10.94
CA THR A 105 -19.25 19.47 11.65
C THR A 105 -19.63 18.01 11.38
N SER A 106 -20.73 17.76 10.67
CA SER A 106 -21.25 16.41 10.40
C SER A 106 -21.52 16.17 8.91
N ALA A 107 -20.89 16.94 8.03
CA ALA A 107 -21.00 16.75 6.59
C ALA A 107 -19.66 16.99 5.91
N GLN A 108 -19.12 15.94 5.30
CA GLN A 108 -17.82 15.97 4.64
C GLN A 108 -17.92 15.70 3.15
N VAL A 109 -16.93 16.19 2.41
CA VAL A 109 -16.65 15.80 1.03
C VAL A 109 -15.15 15.59 0.88
N SER A 110 -14.78 14.68 -0.01
CA SER A 110 -13.39 14.33 -0.24
C SER A 110 -13.00 14.41 -1.71
N ASN A 111 -11.81 14.94 -1.96
CA ASN A 111 -11.21 15.02 -3.28
C ASN A 111 -9.76 14.51 -3.26
N LYS A 112 -9.32 13.89 -4.35
CA LYS A 112 -8.09 13.08 -4.39
C LYS A 112 -7.25 13.55 -5.56
N TYR A 113 -5.95 13.65 -5.32
CA TYR A 113 -4.96 13.93 -6.36
C TYR A 113 -3.95 12.79 -6.37
N LEU A 114 -3.74 12.21 -7.54
CA LEU A 114 -2.80 11.14 -7.74
C LEU A 114 -1.56 11.67 -8.44
N HIS A 115 -0.40 11.56 -7.80
CA HIS A 115 0.88 11.96 -8.37
C HIS A 115 1.70 10.71 -8.64
N VAL A 116 2.01 10.48 -9.92
CA VAL A 116 2.70 9.28 -10.39
C VAL A 116 3.97 9.65 -11.13
N MET A 117 5.01 8.85 -10.95
CA MET A 117 6.26 9.01 -11.70
C MET A 117 6.28 8.20 -13.01
N GLN A 118 5.26 7.36 -13.26
CA GLN A 118 5.02 6.58 -14.48
C GLN A 118 3.52 6.38 -14.73
N GLY A 119 3.11 5.93 -15.92
CA GLY A 119 1.71 5.72 -16.29
C GLY A 119 0.94 4.82 -15.31
N VAL A 120 -0.28 5.23 -14.96
CA VAL A 120 -1.15 4.52 -14.01
C VAL A 120 -2.11 3.62 -14.76
N ALA A 121 -2.06 2.31 -14.50
CA ALA A 121 -3.26 1.48 -14.61
C ALA A 121 -3.82 1.29 -13.20
N GLY A 122 -4.95 1.94 -12.95
CA GLY A 122 -5.59 2.00 -11.64
C GLY A 122 -6.89 2.78 -11.67
N THR A 123 -7.63 2.70 -10.57
CA THR A 123 -8.92 3.37 -10.38
C THR A 123 -8.79 4.34 -9.22
N LEU A 124 -9.10 5.61 -9.49
CA LEU A 124 -9.38 6.62 -8.48
C LEU A 124 -10.89 6.78 -8.42
N GLU A 125 -11.46 6.58 -7.23
CA GLU A 125 -12.88 6.88 -7.04
C GLU A 125 -13.15 8.38 -7.18
N SER A 126 -14.37 8.70 -7.61
CA SER A 126 -14.87 10.09 -7.67
C SER A 126 -14.89 10.76 -6.29
N ASN A 127 -15.23 12.05 -6.26
CA ASN A 127 -15.42 12.75 -4.99
C ASN A 127 -16.49 12.02 -4.16
N MET A 128 -16.15 11.71 -2.90
CA MET A 128 -17.06 11.01 -1.99
C MET A 128 -17.57 11.98 -0.93
N THR A 129 -18.86 11.89 -0.63
CA THR A 129 -19.50 12.60 0.49
C THR A 129 -19.79 11.61 1.61
N GLY A 130 -19.86 12.14 2.83
CA GLY A 130 -20.15 11.33 4.00
C GLY A 130 -20.51 12.22 5.18
N ALA A 131 -20.95 11.58 6.26
CA ALA A 131 -21.25 12.25 7.53
C ALA A 131 -20.40 11.59 8.63
N VAL A 132 -19.60 12.40 9.29
CA VAL A 132 -18.77 12.06 10.44
C VAL A 132 -18.93 13.19 11.42
N ASP A 133 -19.36 12.90 12.65
CA ASP A 133 -19.43 13.92 13.69
C ASP A 133 -18.02 14.31 14.13
N THR A 134 -17.59 15.52 13.78
CA THR A 134 -16.27 16.06 14.13
C THR A 134 -16.28 16.85 15.44
N THR A 135 -17.40 16.86 16.16
CA THR A 135 -17.48 17.44 17.51
C THR A 135 -16.97 16.51 18.61
N VAL A 136 -16.69 15.26 18.24
CA VAL A 136 -16.06 14.22 19.06
C VAL A 136 -14.76 13.74 18.43
N ASP A 137 -13.94 13.03 19.20
CA ASP A 137 -12.73 12.38 18.69
C ASP A 137 -13.09 11.35 17.63
N GLN A 138 -12.35 11.37 16.52
CA GLN A 138 -12.60 10.46 15.40
C GLN A 138 -11.31 9.82 14.92
N TYR A 139 -11.37 8.51 14.67
CA TYR A 139 -10.25 7.81 14.05
C TYR A 139 -10.15 8.13 12.56
N LEU A 140 -8.94 8.47 12.12
CA LEU A 140 -8.55 8.46 10.73
C LEU A 140 -7.75 7.20 10.49
N THR A 141 -8.26 6.32 9.64
CA THR A 141 -7.64 5.03 9.34
C THR A 141 -7.26 4.93 7.88
N ILE A 142 -6.13 4.28 7.62
CA ILE A 142 -5.72 3.84 6.30
C ILE A 142 -5.63 2.33 6.34
N THR A 143 -6.39 1.68 5.47
CA THR A 143 -6.34 0.23 5.30
C THR A 143 -5.74 -0.14 3.96
N GLY A 144 -5.18 -1.35 3.88
CA GLY A 144 -4.68 -1.94 2.65
C GLY A 144 -5.27 -3.32 2.41
N GLN A 145 -5.35 -3.69 1.14
CA GLN A 145 -5.83 -4.99 0.66
C GLN A 145 -5.06 -5.35 -0.61
N THR A 146 -4.79 -6.63 -0.81
CA THR A 146 -4.22 -7.17 -2.06
C THR A 146 -5.12 -8.26 -2.62
N THR A 147 -4.94 -8.60 -3.89
CA THR A 147 -5.45 -9.88 -4.40
C THR A 147 -4.80 -11.03 -3.65
N VAL A 148 -5.58 -12.06 -3.33
CA VAL A 148 -5.04 -13.37 -2.95
C VAL A 148 -4.89 -14.17 -4.22
N GLU A 149 -3.66 -14.50 -4.58
CA GLU A 149 -3.40 -15.30 -5.77
C GLU A 149 -3.64 -16.78 -5.46
N PRO A 150 -4.29 -17.54 -6.36
CA PRO A 150 -4.53 -18.95 -6.14
C PRO A 150 -3.21 -19.72 -6.06
N THR A 151 -3.09 -20.59 -5.06
CA THR A 151 -1.98 -21.53 -4.96
C THR A 151 -2.10 -22.61 -6.01
N LYS A 152 -1.02 -22.90 -6.74
CA LYS A 152 -0.91 -23.98 -7.71
C LYS A 152 0.03 -25.05 -7.18
N SER A 153 -0.22 -26.32 -7.51
CA SER A 153 0.70 -27.41 -7.18
C SER A 153 2.01 -27.25 -7.94
N ALA A 154 3.11 -27.63 -7.28
CA ALA A 154 4.45 -27.55 -7.86
C ALA A 154 5.22 -28.84 -7.63
N THR A 155 6.20 -29.12 -8.50
CA THR A 155 7.32 -30.02 -8.19
C THR A 155 8.62 -29.25 -8.39
N ILE A 156 9.68 -29.64 -7.68
CA ILE A 156 10.97 -28.95 -7.76
C ILE A 156 12.08 -29.98 -7.97
N THR A 157 12.93 -29.71 -8.95
CA THR A 157 14.24 -30.34 -9.12
C THR A 157 15.34 -29.28 -9.00
N ARG A 158 16.57 -29.70 -8.72
CA ARG A 158 17.70 -28.77 -8.56
C ARG A 158 18.96 -29.24 -9.27
N SER A 159 19.71 -28.29 -9.82
CA SER A 159 21.09 -28.46 -10.27
C SER A 159 21.94 -27.30 -9.76
N GLY A 160 23.03 -27.59 -9.03
CA GLY A 160 23.85 -26.55 -8.39
C GLY A 160 23.04 -25.71 -7.40
N SER A 161 23.01 -24.40 -7.59
CA SER A 161 22.19 -23.45 -6.81
C SER A 161 20.84 -23.12 -7.47
N THR A 162 20.52 -23.73 -8.61
CA THR A 162 19.31 -23.42 -9.38
C THR A 162 18.26 -24.50 -9.15
N ALA A 163 17.13 -24.09 -8.57
CA ALA A 163 15.94 -24.92 -8.45
C ALA A 163 14.99 -24.61 -9.62
N THR A 164 14.53 -25.63 -10.31
CA THR A 164 13.50 -25.53 -11.36
C THR A 164 12.18 -26.02 -10.77
N ALA A 165 11.21 -25.12 -10.66
CA ALA A 165 9.84 -25.46 -10.30
C ALA A 165 9.02 -25.74 -11.56
N ALA A 166 8.31 -26.87 -11.58
CA ALA A 166 7.29 -27.15 -12.59
C ALA A 166 5.91 -26.84 -12.01
N VAL A 167 5.22 -25.87 -12.62
CA VAL A 167 3.88 -25.39 -12.23
C VAL A 167 3.07 -25.15 -13.50
N THR A 168 2.10 -26.02 -13.78
CA THR A 168 1.33 -25.96 -15.03
C THR A 168 0.56 -24.64 -15.17
N ALA A 169 0.68 -24.02 -16.36
CA ALA A 169 -0.04 -22.80 -16.73
C ALA A 169 0.02 -21.72 -15.65
N HIS A 170 1.22 -21.46 -15.10
CA HIS A 170 1.34 -20.60 -13.93
C HIS A 170 0.98 -19.14 -14.23
N GLY A 171 1.25 -18.64 -15.44
CA GLY A 171 0.96 -17.26 -15.87
C GLY A 171 1.98 -16.22 -15.37
N TYR A 172 2.97 -16.64 -14.59
CA TYR A 172 4.10 -15.81 -14.16
C TYR A 172 5.01 -15.39 -15.31
N VAL A 173 5.78 -14.33 -15.08
CA VAL A 173 6.81 -13.80 -15.98
C VAL A 173 8.13 -13.65 -15.23
N SER A 174 9.26 -13.60 -15.95
CA SER A 174 10.58 -13.42 -15.34
C SER A 174 10.63 -12.11 -14.53
N GLY A 175 11.21 -12.16 -13.34
CA GLY A 175 11.24 -11.05 -12.39
C GLY A 175 10.08 -11.02 -11.39
N ASP A 176 9.04 -11.85 -11.56
CA ASP A 176 8.00 -12.00 -10.56
C ASP A 176 8.57 -12.54 -9.24
N SER A 177 8.04 -12.04 -8.13
CA SER A 177 8.21 -12.69 -6.83
C SER A 177 7.15 -13.78 -6.66
N VAL A 178 7.58 -14.99 -6.32
CA VAL A 178 6.72 -16.16 -6.13
C VAL A 178 6.97 -16.74 -4.75
N LEU A 179 5.90 -17.00 -4.00
CA LEU A 179 5.93 -17.75 -2.76
C LEU A 179 5.91 -19.25 -3.07
N MET A 180 6.95 -19.95 -2.66
CA MET A 180 7.06 -21.40 -2.64
C MET A 180 6.85 -21.90 -1.21
N ALA A 181 5.97 -22.87 -1.01
CA ALA A 181 5.65 -23.40 0.32
C ALA A 181 5.30 -24.88 0.28
N GLY A 182 5.50 -25.58 1.40
CA GLY A 182 5.09 -26.98 1.58
C GLY A 182 6.11 -28.02 1.11
N ALA A 183 7.33 -27.60 0.74
CA ALA A 183 8.46 -28.50 0.59
C ALA A 183 9.00 -28.93 1.97
N ASN A 184 9.41 -30.19 2.10
CA ASN A 184 10.02 -30.70 3.33
C ASN A 184 11.44 -30.16 3.52
N GLU A 185 12.17 -29.94 2.43
CA GLU A 185 13.48 -29.30 2.45
C GLU A 185 13.28 -27.78 2.54
N ALA A 186 13.66 -27.20 3.68
CA ALA A 186 13.33 -25.82 4.04
C ALA A 186 13.84 -24.79 3.02
N GLU A 187 14.98 -25.07 2.37
CA GLU A 187 15.65 -24.20 1.41
C GLU A 187 14.84 -23.93 0.13
N TYR A 188 13.86 -24.79 -0.18
CA TYR A 188 12.94 -24.58 -1.30
C TYR A 188 11.73 -23.71 -0.94
N ASN A 189 11.53 -23.39 0.34
CA ASN A 189 10.41 -22.58 0.81
C ASN A 189 10.82 -21.12 0.98
N GLY A 190 9.92 -20.20 0.65
CA GLY A 190 10.14 -18.76 0.76
C GLY A 190 9.62 -17.99 -0.44
N THR A 191 9.86 -16.68 -0.44
CA THR A 191 9.57 -15.81 -1.58
C THR A 191 10.83 -15.66 -2.42
N PHE A 192 10.75 -16.03 -3.70
CA PHE A 192 11.87 -15.98 -4.63
C PHE A 192 11.54 -15.14 -5.87
N VAL A 193 12.52 -14.40 -6.37
CA VAL A 193 12.44 -13.76 -7.69
C VAL A 193 12.77 -14.82 -8.74
N ILE A 194 11.85 -15.04 -9.67
CA ILE A 194 11.97 -16.13 -10.66
C ILE A 194 12.64 -15.66 -11.96
N PHE A 195 13.28 -16.59 -12.65
CA PHE A 195 13.89 -16.39 -13.98
C PHE A 195 13.72 -17.64 -14.86
N ASN A 196 14.19 -17.62 -16.11
CA ASN A 196 14.02 -18.72 -17.08
C ASN A 196 12.57 -19.25 -17.17
N VAL A 197 11.62 -18.32 -17.21
CA VAL A 197 10.19 -18.61 -17.10
C VAL A 197 9.63 -19.10 -18.44
N THR A 198 8.95 -20.24 -18.44
CA THR A 198 8.18 -20.78 -19.55
C THR A 198 6.68 -20.73 -19.23
N ALA A 199 5.81 -21.44 -19.97
CA ALA A 199 4.40 -21.55 -19.60
C ALA A 199 4.15 -22.46 -18.37
N ASN A 200 5.09 -23.38 -18.09
CA ASN A 200 4.90 -24.45 -17.11
C ASN A 200 6.07 -24.61 -16.14
N THR A 201 7.14 -23.82 -16.27
CA THR A 201 8.32 -23.93 -15.44
C THR A 201 8.95 -22.56 -15.20
N PHE A 202 9.64 -22.43 -14.09
CA PHE A 202 10.53 -21.31 -13.82
C PHE A 202 11.68 -21.76 -12.93
N ASP A 203 12.76 -21.01 -12.97
CA ASP A 203 13.92 -21.21 -12.12
C ASP A 203 13.98 -20.17 -11.01
N TYR A 204 14.55 -20.55 -9.88
CA TYR A 204 14.92 -19.65 -8.81
C TYR A 204 16.19 -20.14 -8.10
N THR A 205 16.87 -19.22 -7.42
CA THR A 205 18.09 -19.55 -6.68
C THR A 205 17.76 -20.08 -5.30
N VAL A 206 18.41 -21.16 -4.90
CA VAL A 206 18.38 -21.70 -3.54
C VAL A 206 19.79 -21.82 -2.98
N THR A 207 19.91 -21.72 -1.67
CA THR A 207 21.19 -21.86 -0.97
C THR A 207 21.39 -23.29 -0.46
N GLY A 208 22.63 -23.65 -0.12
CA GLY A 208 22.95 -24.96 0.44
C GLY A 208 22.91 -26.09 -0.58
N SER A 209 22.63 -27.31 -0.10
CA SER A 209 22.56 -28.50 -0.93
C SER A 209 21.42 -29.43 -0.49
N PRO A 210 20.16 -28.96 -0.54
CA PRO A 210 19.00 -29.77 -0.17
C PRO A 210 18.90 -31.04 -1.03
N ALA A 211 18.07 -32.01 -0.63
CA ALA A 211 17.79 -33.16 -1.48
C ALA A 211 17.09 -32.73 -2.79
N THR A 212 17.26 -33.49 -3.87
CA THR A 212 16.54 -33.28 -5.13
C THR A 212 16.13 -34.63 -5.74
N PRO A 213 14.88 -34.80 -6.22
CA PRO A 213 13.78 -33.83 -6.21
C PRO A 213 13.31 -33.45 -4.80
N ALA A 214 12.70 -32.28 -4.66
CA ALA A 214 12.09 -31.86 -3.39
C ALA A 214 10.88 -32.74 -3.06
N THR A 215 10.62 -32.93 -1.77
CA THR A 215 9.47 -33.72 -1.28
C THR A 215 8.45 -32.83 -0.57
N GLY A 216 7.22 -33.31 -0.37
CA GLY A 216 6.16 -32.58 0.33
C GLY A 216 4.96 -32.20 -0.56
N THR A 217 4.03 -31.43 0.01
CA THR A 217 2.88 -30.88 -0.73
C THR A 217 3.21 -29.46 -1.17
N ILE A 218 4.00 -29.38 -2.23
CA ILE A 218 4.60 -28.13 -2.67
C ILE A 218 3.57 -27.30 -3.44
N THR A 219 3.48 -26.03 -3.08
CA THR A 219 2.62 -25.04 -3.71
C THR A 219 3.41 -23.81 -4.14
N SER A 220 2.88 -23.14 -5.16
CA SER A 220 3.41 -21.92 -5.73
C SER A 220 2.28 -20.90 -5.85
N ALA A 221 2.52 -19.68 -5.40
CA ALA A 221 1.60 -18.55 -5.59
C ALA A 221 2.38 -17.28 -5.91
N ARG A 222 1.85 -16.45 -6.81
CA ARG A 222 2.46 -15.16 -7.12
C ARG A 222 2.36 -14.28 -5.88
N TRP A 223 3.49 -13.74 -5.44
CA TRP A 223 3.55 -12.95 -4.23
C TRP A 223 2.94 -11.58 -4.48
N THR A 224 2.08 -11.13 -3.56
CA THR A 224 1.40 -9.84 -3.64
C THR A 224 1.62 -9.03 -2.39
N LYS A 225 2.32 -7.90 -2.49
CA LYS A 225 2.55 -6.96 -1.38
C LYS A 225 2.17 -5.53 -1.74
N MET A 226 1.70 -4.80 -0.74
CA MET A 226 1.62 -3.34 -0.74
C MET A 226 2.14 -2.83 0.61
N THR A 227 2.97 -1.80 0.57
CA THR A 227 3.58 -1.16 1.74
C THR A 227 3.13 0.29 1.80
N LEU A 228 2.64 0.71 2.97
CA LEU A 228 2.48 2.12 3.29
C LEU A 228 3.83 2.64 3.77
N GLU A 229 4.46 3.52 3.01
CA GLU A 229 5.82 4.00 3.29
C GLU A 229 5.82 5.28 4.13
N SER A 230 4.90 6.20 3.85
CA SER A 230 4.76 7.40 4.66
C SER A 230 3.34 7.94 4.63
N VAL A 231 2.98 8.58 5.74
CA VAL A 231 1.74 9.34 5.88
C VAL A 231 2.05 10.65 6.58
N LEU A 232 1.56 11.74 5.98
CA LEU A 232 1.48 13.05 6.60
C LEU A 232 0.01 13.45 6.71
N VAL A 233 -0.44 13.78 7.92
CA VAL A 233 -1.80 14.26 8.21
C VAL A 233 -1.74 15.67 8.77
N GLU A 234 -2.41 16.58 8.06
CA GLU A 234 -2.45 18.02 8.38
C GLU A 234 -3.90 18.49 8.44
N VAL A 235 -4.16 19.46 9.32
CA VAL A 235 -5.41 20.24 9.25
C VAL A 235 -5.14 21.57 8.56
N VAL A 236 -5.86 21.81 7.48
CA VAL A 236 -5.85 23.07 6.74
C VAL A 236 -7.12 23.83 7.12
N LYS A 237 -6.94 25.04 7.63
CA LYS A 237 -8.03 25.98 7.96
C LYS A 237 -8.16 27.04 6.88
#